data_AF-A0A7I8DH91-F1
#
_entry.id   AF-A0A7I8DH91-F1
#
_cell.length_a   1.000
_cell.length_b   1.000
_cell.length_c   1.000
_cell.angle_alpha   90.00
_cell.angle_beta   90.00
_cell.angle_gamma   90.00
#
_symmetry.space_group_name_H-M   'P 1'
#
loop_
_entity.id
_entity.type
_entity.pdbx_description
1 polymer ?
#
loop_
_entity_poly.entity_id
_entity_poly.type
_entity_poly.pdbx_seq_one_letter_code
_entity_poly.pdbx_strand_id
1 'polypeptide(L)'
;MKYDKELRIPLQIALLFVVFSSIFTLLENLSFFVSMGVNKESIVYFFKRNTFWFIVMLLIILGLSMYLKKVDGKYNPCFISNRTIRSTLGLLLAFEGLVIISSRASLFLLTIQANQPVVPAFKESYIRSILASYVIPIILNLVKIFLGLYMVLQKNKNSELE
;
A
#
# COMPACT_ATOMS: atom_id res chain seq x y z
N MET A 1 1.48 10.52 -32.44
CA MET A 1 0.21 11.13 -32.00
C MET A 1 -0.93 10.14 -31.71
N LYS A 2 -0.98 8.92 -32.31
CA LYS A 2 -1.96 7.87 -31.91
C LYS A 2 -1.50 7.06 -30.67
N TYR A 3 -0.20 6.79 -30.58
CA TYR A 3 0.46 6.10 -29.45
C TYR A 3 0.26 6.78 -28.09
N ASP A 4 0.23 8.11 -28.04
CA ASP A 4 0.12 8.86 -26.77
C ASP A 4 -1.23 8.64 -26.07
N LYS A 5 -2.31 8.38 -26.84
CA LYS A 5 -3.64 8.11 -26.29
C LYS A 5 -3.77 6.71 -25.70
N GLU A 6 -3.09 5.72 -26.29
CA GLU A 6 -3.13 4.32 -25.81
C GLU A 6 -2.33 4.14 -24.51
N LEU A 7 -1.23 4.87 -24.35
CA LEU A 7 -0.39 4.85 -23.15
C LEU A 7 -1.02 5.57 -21.95
N ARG A 8 -2.03 6.40 -22.17
CA ARG A 8 -2.67 7.22 -21.14
C ARG A 8 -3.27 6.38 -20.01
N ILE A 9 -4.10 5.39 -20.36
CA ILE A 9 -4.82 4.57 -19.36
C ILE A 9 -3.83 3.76 -18.49
N PRO A 10 -2.84 3.03 -19.05
CA PRO A 10 -1.82 2.36 -18.27
C PRO A 10 -1.05 3.30 -17.32
N LEU A 11 -0.70 4.51 -17.77
CA LEU A 11 0.00 5.49 -16.93
C LEU A 11 -0.85 5.98 -15.75
N GLN A 12 -2.14 6.21 -15.98
CA GLN A 12 -3.09 6.59 -14.92
C GLN A 12 -3.24 5.48 -13.88
N ILE A 13 -3.32 4.23 -14.34
CA ILE A 13 -3.34 3.04 -13.47
C ILE A 13 -2.03 2.96 -12.66
N ALA A 14 -0.88 3.09 -13.32
CA ALA A 14 0.43 3.02 -12.67
C ALA A 14 0.60 4.10 -11.59
N LEU A 15 0.23 5.35 -11.90
CA LEU A 15 0.29 6.45 -10.94
C LEU A 15 -0.58 6.18 -9.72
N LEU A 16 -1.85 5.81 -9.92
CA LEU A 16 -2.75 5.51 -8.81
C LEU A 16 -2.25 4.31 -8.00
N PHE A 17 -1.77 3.26 -8.67
CA PHE A 17 -1.23 2.09 -8.00
C PHE A 17 -0.04 2.45 -7.10
N VAL A 18 0.92 3.24 -7.61
CA VAL A 18 2.06 3.71 -6.82
C VAL A 18 1.60 4.56 -5.63
N VAL A 19 0.62 5.44 -5.82
CA VAL A 19 0.07 6.26 -4.72
C VAL A 19 -0.58 5.40 -3.65
N PHE A 20 -1.47 4.48 -4.02
CA PHE A 20 -2.14 3.60 -3.05
C PHE A 20 -1.14 2.70 -2.33
N SER A 21 -0.24 2.04 -3.06
CA SER A 21 0.79 1.19 -2.45
C SER A 21 1.72 1.99 -1.55
N SER A 22 2.07 3.23 -1.91
CA SER A 22 2.84 4.13 -1.03
C SER A 22 2.12 4.43 0.27
N ILE A 23 0.82 4.71 0.24
CA ILE A 23 0.02 4.97 1.44
C ILE A 23 0.00 3.73 2.35
N PHE A 24 -0.26 2.54 1.80
CA PHE A 24 -0.27 1.30 2.59
C PHE A 24 1.09 0.96 3.17
N THR A 25 2.18 1.12 2.39
CA THR A 25 3.54 0.92 2.90
C THR A 25 3.90 1.94 3.98
N LEU A 26 3.45 3.19 3.85
CA LEU A 26 3.64 4.19 4.91
C LEU A 26 2.94 3.77 6.21
N LEU A 27 1.66 3.36 6.13
CA LEU A 27 0.90 2.85 7.27
C LEU A 27 1.58 1.63 7.91
N GLU A 28 2.12 0.75 7.08
CA GLU A 28 2.88 -0.40 7.56
C GLU A 28 4.16 0.04 8.28
N ASN A 29 4.92 0.98 7.73
CA ASN A 29 6.13 1.51 8.36
C ASN A 29 5.82 2.22 9.69
N LEU A 30 4.64 2.81 9.84
CA LEU A 30 4.19 3.41 11.10
C LEU A 30 3.94 2.36 12.20
N SER A 31 3.69 1.10 11.86
CA SER A 31 3.57 0.01 12.86
C SER A 31 4.82 -0.13 13.73
N PHE A 32 5.98 0.32 13.24
CA PHE A 32 7.21 0.40 14.01
C PHE A 32 7.05 1.18 15.33
N PHE A 33 6.22 2.22 15.35
CA PHE A 33 5.96 3.00 16.56
C PHE A 33 5.19 2.20 17.62
N VAL A 34 4.48 1.14 17.24
CA VAL A 34 3.87 0.20 18.20
C VAL A 34 4.94 -0.62 18.93
N SER A 35 6.04 -0.95 18.25
CA SER A 35 7.14 -1.70 18.85
C SER A 35 8.06 -0.84 19.72
N MET A 36 8.44 0.37 19.26
CA MET A 36 9.40 1.24 19.96
C MET A 36 8.76 2.32 20.84
N GLY A 37 7.46 2.57 20.70
CA GLY A 37 6.81 3.75 21.26
C GLY A 37 7.14 5.02 20.46
N VAL A 38 6.43 6.10 20.78
CA VAL A 38 6.60 7.41 20.13
C VAL A 38 7.50 8.28 21.00
N ASN A 39 8.75 8.45 20.60
CA ASN A 39 9.70 9.35 21.25
C ASN A 39 10.63 9.98 20.19
N LYS A 40 11.45 10.95 20.60
CA LYS A 40 12.34 11.68 19.67
C LYS A 40 13.28 10.74 18.91
N GLU A 41 13.83 9.73 19.58
CA GLU A 41 14.77 8.77 18.99
C GLU A 41 14.09 7.86 17.97
N SER A 42 12.88 7.36 18.29
CA SER A 42 12.12 6.49 17.40
C SER A 42 11.63 7.24 16.16
N ILE A 43 11.31 8.54 16.28
CA ILE A 43 11.00 9.40 15.15
C ILE A 43 12.22 9.58 14.24
N VAL A 44 13.39 9.91 14.79
CA VAL A 44 14.64 10.06 14.02
C VAL A 44 14.98 8.75 13.30
N TYR A 45 14.85 7.62 14.00
CA TYR A 45 15.10 6.31 13.42
C TYR A 45 14.11 5.97 12.30
N PHE A 46 12.82 6.26 12.49
CA PHE A 46 11.79 6.11 11.47
C PHE A 46 12.15 6.88 10.19
N PHE A 47 12.53 8.15 10.31
CA PHE A 47 12.97 8.93 9.15
C PHE A 47 14.21 8.32 8.52
N LYS A 48 15.28 8.05 9.28
CA LYS A 48 16.52 7.48 8.75
C LYS A 48 16.31 6.18 7.98
N ARG A 49 15.43 5.30 8.47
CA ARG A 49 15.09 4.04 7.82
C ARG A 49 14.27 4.23 6.54
N ASN A 50 13.39 5.23 6.50
CA ASN A 50 12.43 5.41 5.41
C ASN A 50 12.82 6.52 4.42
N THR A 51 13.87 7.32 4.66
CA THR A 51 14.26 8.47 3.81
C THR A 51 14.43 8.05 2.35
N PHE A 52 15.18 6.97 2.09
CA PHE A 52 15.41 6.51 0.72
C PHE A 52 14.11 6.10 0.04
N TRP A 53 13.25 5.36 0.75
CA TRP A 53 11.95 4.96 0.25
C TRP A 53 11.05 6.17 -0.10
N PHE A 54 11.01 7.19 0.78
CA PHE A 54 10.28 8.43 0.51
C PHE A 54 10.79 9.14 -0.75
N ILE A 55 12.10 9.26 -0.91
CA ILE A 55 12.72 9.91 -2.08
C ILE A 55 12.34 9.17 -3.36
N VAL A 56 12.48 7.84 -3.38
CA VAL A 56 12.17 7.02 -4.56
C VAL A 56 10.69 7.14 -4.94
N MET A 57 9.78 7.01 -3.97
CA MET A 57 8.34 7.12 -4.24
C MET A 57 7.98 8.52 -4.76
N LEU A 58 8.55 9.57 -4.18
CA LEU A 58 8.30 10.95 -4.60
C LEU A 58 8.79 11.20 -6.03
N LEU A 59 9.97 10.69 -6.40
CA LEU A 59 10.49 10.77 -7.77
C LEU A 59 9.59 10.04 -8.79
N ILE A 60 9.11 8.83 -8.46
CA ILE A 60 8.23 8.07 -9.34
C ILE A 60 6.90 8.80 -9.55
N ILE A 61 6.28 9.28 -8.46
CA ILE A 61 5.00 10.01 -8.52
C ILE A 61 5.17 11.28 -9.34
N LEU A 62 6.20 12.09 -9.08
CA LEU A 62 6.47 13.32 -9.84
C LEU A 62 6.73 13.03 -11.31
N GLY A 63 7.56 12.02 -11.62
CA GLY A 63 7.88 11.62 -12.99
C GLY A 63 6.63 11.19 -13.76
N LEU A 64 5.79 10.33 -13.17
CA LEU A 64 4.52 9.91 -13.77
C LEU A 64 3.57 11.09 -13.93
N SER A 65 3.39 11.94 -12.92
CA SER A 65 2.50 13.11 -12.99
C SER A 65 2.94 14.11 -14.07
N MET A 66 4.25 14.39 -14.20
CA MET A 66 4.79 15.27 -15.23
C MET A 66 4.56 14.71 -16.63
N TYR A 67 4.83 13.41 -16.83
CA TYR A 67 4.62 12.75 -18.11
C TYR A 67 3.14 12.76 -18.51
N LEU A 68 2.25 12.48 -17.56
CA LEU A 68 0.82 12.45 -17.79
C LEU A 68 0.26 13.84 -18.11
N LYS A 69 0.77 14.89 -17.46
CA LYS A 69 0.47 16.29 -17.81
C LYS A 69 0.87 16.62 -19.24
N LYS A 70 2.02 16.11 -19.72
CA LYS A 70 2.49 16.30 -21.10
C LYS A 70 1.59 15.61 -22.12
N VAL A 71 1.08 14.42 -21.80
CA VAL A 71 0.21 13.63 -22.68
C VAL A 71 -1.22 14.18 -22.75
N ASP A 72 -1.80 14.59 -21.61
CA ASP A 72 -3.20 15.03 -21.53
C ASP A 72 -3.44 16.52 -21.75
N GLY A 73 -2.40 17.36 -21.68
CA GLY A 73 -2.51 18.82 -21.71
C GLY A 73 -3.19 19.43 -20.48
N LYS A 74 -4.04 18.67 -19.76
CA LYS A 74 -4.65 19.03 -18.45
C LYS A 74 -4.52 17.86 -17.47
N TYR A 75 -3.96 18.13 -16.30
CA TYR A 75 -3.89 17.14 -15.22
C TYR A 75 -5.25 17.02 -14.53
N ASN A 76 -5.91 15.87 -14.65
CA ASN A 76 -7.13 15.55 -13.90
C ASN A 76 -6.84 14.43 -12.90
N PRO A 77 -6.65 14.69 -11.61
CA PRO A 77 -6.31 13.65 -10.63
C PRO A 77 -7.44 12.61 -10.40
N CYS A 78 -8.66 12.86 -10.89
CA CYS A 78 -9.82 12.01 -10.63
C CYS A 78 -9.95 10.86 -11.64
N PHE A 79 -8.86 10.13 -11.90
CA PHE A 79 -8.86 8.98 -12.84
C PHE A 79 -9.69 7.80 -12.34
N ILE A 80 -9.93 7.74 -11.03
CA ILE A 80 -10.67 6.67 -10.35
C ILE A 80 -12.15 6.59 -10.77
N SER A 81 -12.67 7.63 -11.43
CA SER A 81 -14.02 7.65 -12.01
C SER A 81 -14.14 6.77 -13.25
N ASN A 82 -13.03 6.50 -13.96
CA ASN A 82 -13.04 5.61 -15.11
C ASN A 82 -13.11 4.15 -14.63
N ARG A 83 -14.14 3.42 -15.05
CA ARG A 83 -14.40 2.03 -14.66
C ARG A 83 -13.22 1.10 -14.95
N THR A 84 -12.58 1.24 -16.11
CA THR A 84 -11.45 0.39 -16.50
C THR A 84 -10.27 0.62 -15.56
N ILE A 85 -9.94 1.89 -15.29
CA ILE A 85 -8.86 2.27 -14.38
C ILE A 85 -9.15 1.75 -12.97
N ARG A 86 -10.36 2.00 -12.46
CA ARG A 86 -10.80 1.57 -11.13
C ARG A 86 -10.74 0.06 -10.97
N SER A 87 -11.26 -0.69 -11.94
CA SER A 87 -11.30 -2.15 -11.89
C SER A 87 -9.89 -2.75 -11.98
N THR A 88 -9.05 -2.26 -12.89
CA THR A 88 -7.67 -2.75 -13.03
C THR A 88 -6.82 -2.41 -11.80
N LEU A 89 -6.94 -1.19 -11.28
CA LEU A 89 -6.30 -0.79 -10.03
C LEU A 89 -6.75 -1.67 -8.86
N GLY A 90 -8.05 -1.93 -8.76
CA GLY A 90 -8.61 -2.78 -7.71
C GLY A 90 -8.06 -4.21 -7.76
N LEU A 91 -7.97 -4.81 -8.95
CA LEU A 91 -7.33 -6.11 -9.14
C LEU A 91 -5.86 -6.09 -8.74
N LEU A 92 -5.10 -5.08 -9.18
CA LEU A 92 -3.67 -4.95 -8.85
C LEU A 92 -3.46 -4.87 -7.33
N LEU A 93 -4.24 -4.06 -6.63
CA LEU A 93 -4.16 -3.93 -5.17
C LEU A 93 -4.51 -5.24 -4.45
N ALA A 94 -5.54 -5.95 -4.92
CA ALA A 94 -5.94 -7.23 -4.36
C ALA A 94 -4.88 -8.31 -4.56
N PHE A 95 -4.32 -8.42 -5.77
CA PHE A 95 -3.24 -9.38 -6.04
C PHE A 95 -1.98 -9.06 -5.25
N GLU A 96 -1.56 -7.80 -5.20
CA GLU A 96 -0.39 -7.40 -4.42
C GLU A 96 -0.58 -7.74 -2.93
N GLY A 97 -1.75 -7.43 -2.36
CA GLY A 97 -2.06 -7.79 -0.97
C GLY A 97 -2.03 -9.30 -0.71
N LEU A 98 -2.58 -10.11 -1.63
CA LEU A 98 -2.57 -11.58 -1.53
C LEU A 98 -1.15 -12.14 -1.60
N VAL A 99 -0.32 -11.62 -2.51
CA VAL A 99 1.09 -12.00 -2.64
C VAL A 99 1.85 -11.67 -1.36
N ILE A 100 1.64 -10.48 -0.78
CA ILE A 100 2.31 -10.09 0.46
C ILE A 100 1.87 -10.98 1.63
N ILE A 101 0.57 -11.25 1.80
CA ILE A 101 0.09 -12.14 2.88
C ILE A 101 0.67 -13.55 2.73
N SER A 102 0.59 -14.13 1.54
CA SER A 102 1.11 -15.48 1.29
C SER A 102 2.61 -15.58 1.54
N SER A 103 3.39 -14.56 1.14
CA SER A 103 4.85 -14.52 1.39
C SER A 103 5.22 -14.43 2.88
N ARG A 104 4.34 -13.87 3.71
CA ARG A 104 4.59 -13.67 5.15
C ARG A 104 3.98 -14.76 6.03
N ALA A 105 3.03 -15.54 5.51
CA ALA A 105 2.30 -16.54 6.27
C ALA A 105 3.23 -17.62 6.87
N SER A 106 4.22 -18.08 6.10
CA SER A 106 5.18 -19.09 6.57
C SER A 106 6.02 -18.59 7.75
N LEU A 107 6.55 -17.36 7.65
CA LEU A 107 7.31 -16.73 8.73
C LEU A 107 6.47 -16.56 9.99
N PHE A 108 5.22 -16.13 9.86
CA PHE A 108 4.30 -15.97 10.98
C PHE A 108 3.98 -17.30 11.69
N LEU A 109 3.73 -18.36 10.91
CA LEU A 109 3.48 -19.69 11.46
C LEU A 109 4.70 -20.23 12.22
N LEU A 110 5.91 -20.00 11.69
CA LEU A 110 7.15 -20.37 12.37
C LEU A 110 7.33 -19.62 13.69
N THR A 111 7.03 -18.32 13.76
CA THR A 111 7.12 -17.56 15.02
C THR A 111 6.14 -18.04 16.07
N ILE A 112 4.94 -18.49 15.68
CA ILE A 112 3.96 -19.08 16.60
C ILE A 112 4.42 -20.47 17.05
N GLN A 113 4.84 -21.33 16.11
CA GLN A 113 5.25 -22.70 16.40
C GLN A 113 6.51 -22.78 17.26
N ALA A 114 7.40 -21.78 17.17
CA ALA A 114 8.62 -21.75 17.95
C ALA A 114 8.40 -21.71 19.47
N ASN A 115 7.17 -21.45 19.96
CA ASN A 115 6.72 -21.59 21.36
C ASN A 115 7.80 -21.21 22.40
N GLN A 116 8.53 -20.12 22.13
CA GLN A 116 9.71 -19.82 22.93
C GLN A 116 9.24 -19.39 24.33
N PRO A 117 9.76 -20.01 25.39
CA PRO A 117 9.50 -19.54 26.75
C PRO A 117 10.15 -18.16 26.90
N VAL A 118 9.36 -17.12 26.69
CA VAL A 118 9.81 -15.73 26.88
C VAL A 118 9.84 -15.46 28.38
N VAL A 119 11.01 -15.08 28.90
CA VAL A 119 11.15 -14.64 30.30
C VAL A 119 10.11 -13.56 30.58
N PRO A 120 9.37 -13.59 31.71
CA PRO A 120 8.27 -12.67 31.98
C PRO A 120 8.61 -11.18 31.77
N ALA A 121 9.85 -10.79 32.07
CA ALA A 121 10.37 -9.44 31.88
C ALA A 121 10.37 -8.95 30.42
N PHE A 122 10.46 -9.86 29.44
CA PHE A 122 10.47 -9.52 28.01
C PHE A 122 9.14 -9.78 27.30
N LYS A 123 8.15 -10.35 28.01
CA LYS A 123 6.86 -10.75 27.44
C LYS A 123 6.14 -9.61 26.74
N GLU A 124 6.13 -8.42 27.35
CA GLU A 124 5.45 -7.25 26.79
C GLU A 124 6.15 -6.74 25.51
N SER A 125 7.47 -6.60 25.53
CA SER A 125 8.26 -6.20 24.35
C SER A 125 8.11 -7.21 23.20
N TYR A 126 8.07 -8.51 23.53
CA TYR A 126 7.87 -9.57 22.55
C TYR A 126 6.49 -9.48 21.90
N ILE A 127 5.42 -9.28 22.68
CA ILE A 127 4.06 -9.10 22.17
C ILE A 127 3.97 -7.86 21.26
N ARG A 128 4.53 -6.72 21.69
CA ARG A 128 4.55 -5.49 20.87
C ARG A 128 5.28 -5.69 19.54
N SER A 129 6.39 -6.42 19.56
CA SER A 129 7.16 -6.77 18.35
C SER A 129 6.36 -7.67 17.40
N ILE A 130 5.65 -8.68 17.91
CA ILE A 130 4.78 -9.55 17.10
C ILE A 130 3.66 -8.72 16.46
N LEU A 131 3.02 -7.86 17.25
CA LEU A 131 1.93 -7.00 16.76
C LEU A 131 2.40 -6.09 15.63
N ALA A 132 3.53 -5.41 15.82
CA ALA A 132 4.11 -4.52 14.82
C ALA A 132 4.59 -5.26 13.56
N SER A 133 5.23 -6.42 13.72
CA SER A 133 5.90 -7.11 12.61
C SER A 133 4.99 -7.99 11.77
N TYR A 134 3.89 -8.50 12.37
CA TYR A 134 3.03 -9.49 11.71
C TYR A 134 1.56 -9.08 11.71
N VAL A 135 0.98 -8.81 12.87
CA VAL A 135 -0.48 -8.63 12.98
C VAL A 135 -0.94 -7.37 12.24
N ILE A 136 -0.33 -6.21 12.52
CA ILE A 136 -0.69 -4.95 11.87
C ILE A 136 -0.49 -5.04 10.35
N PRO A 137 0.67 -5.51 9.82
CA PRO A 137 0.85 -5.69 8.38
C PRO A 137 -0.16 -6.64 7.74
N ILE A 138 -0.51 -7.76 8.38
CA ILE A 138 -1.53 -8.69 7.85
C ILE A 138 -2.89 -7.97 7.75
N ILE A 139 -3.30 -7.25 8.79
CA ILE A 139 -4.56 -6.50 8.79
C ILE A 139 -4.57 -5.44 7.69
N LEU A 140 -3.47 -4.68 7.54
CA LEU A 140 -3.36 -3.66 6.49
C LEU A 140 -3.46 -4.27 5.08
N ASN A 141 -2.82 -5.43 4.85
CA ASN A 141 -2.93 -6.12 3.58
C ASN A 141 -4.34 -6.69 3.32
N LEU A 142 -5.04 -7.16 4.36
CA LEU A 142 -6.45 -7.54 4.23
C LEU A 142 -7.31 -6.34 3.83
N VAL A 143 -7.13 -5.18 4.49
CA VAL A 143 -7.82 -3.93 4.12
C VAL A 143 -7.52 -3.55 2.66
N LYS A 144 -6.26 -3.68 2.22
CA LYS A 144 -5.85 -3.43 0.83
C LYS A 144 -6.57 -4.37 -0.15
N ILE A 145 -6.71 -5.66 0.18
CA ILE A 145 -7.46 -6.63 -0.62
C ILE A 145 -8.94 -6.26 -0.69
N PHE A 146 -9.57 -5.97 0.46
CA PHE A 146 -10.98 -5.59 0.50
C PHE A 146 -11.24 -4.30 -0.28
N LEU A 147 -10.36 -3.31 -0.17
CA LEU A 147 -10.44 -2.08 -0.96
C LEU A 147 -10.33 -2.39 -2.45
N GLY A 148 -9.38 -3.23 -2.85
CA GLY A 148 -9.22 -3.65 -4.24
C GLY A 148 -10.47 -4.35 -4.80
N LEU A 149 -11.03 -5.30 -4.04
CA LEU A 149 -12.28 -5.98 -4.38
C LEU A 149 -13.47 -5.01 -4.45
N TYR A 150 -13.57 -4.07 -3.51
CA TYR A 150 -14.60 -3.04 -3.51
C TYR A 150 -14.56 -2.20 -4.78
N MET A 151 -13.37 -1.79 -5.23
CA MET A 151 -13.19 -1.02 -6.46
C MET A 151 -13.65 -1.78 -7.72
N VAL A 152 -13.44 -3.10 -7.75
CA VAL A 152 -13.90 -3.98 -8.83
C VAL A 152 -15.42 -4.18 -8.78
N LEU A 153 -15.97 -4.41 -7.59
CA LEU A 153 -17.39 -4.73 -7.37
C LEU A 153 -18.32 -3.52 -7.45
N GLN A 154 -17.79 -2.30 -7.42
CA GLN A 154 -18.57 -1.08 -7.63
C GLN A 154 -19.12 -1.04 -9.07
N LYS A 155 -20.24 -1.74 -9.30
CA LYS A 155 -21.10 -1.58 -10.49
C LYS A 155 -21.73 -0.18 -10.46
N ASN A 156 -21.87 0.43 -11.63
CA ASN A 156 -22.53 1.72 -11.81
C ASN A 156 -23.89 1.73 -11.10
N LYS A 157 -24.00 2.44 -9.97
CA LYS A 157 -25.27 2.99 -9.51
C LYS A 157 -25.77 4.12 -10.43
N ASN A 158 -24.96 4.53 -11.41
CA ASN A 158 -25.26 5.61 -12.35
C ASN A 158 -25.84 5.13 -13.70
N SER A 159 -26.16 3.85 -13.86
CA SER A 159 -26.84 3.33 -15.07
C SER A 159 -28.33 3.03 -14.85
N GLU A 160 -28.91 3.48 -13.74
CA GLU A 160 -30.35 3.36 -13.42
C GLU A 160 -31.05 4.73 -13.37
N LEU A 161 -30.39 5.79 -13.88
CA LEU A 161 -30.92 7.16 -13.91
C LEU A 161 -30.84 7.81 -15.31
N GLU A 162 -30.74 7.00 -16.37
CA GLU A 162 -30.98 7.45 -17.76
C GLU A 162 -32.26 6.82 -18.30
#